data_AF-A0A9Q0KSG1-F1
#
_entry.id   AF-A0A9Q0KSG1-F1
#
_cell.length_a   1.000
_cell.length_b   1.000
_cell.length_c   1.000
_cell.angle_alpha   90.00
_cell.angle_beta   90.00
_cell.angle_gamma   90.00
#
_symmetry.space_group_name_H-M   'P 1'
#
loop_
_entity.id
_entity.type
_entity.pdbx_description
1 polymer ?
#
loop_
_entity_poly.entity_id
_entity_poly.type
_entity_poly.pdbx_seq_one_letter_code
_entity_poly.pdbx_strand_id
1 'polypeptide(L)'
;MHIKLKPDELVDVEGTLRYMVKNRYPSGNYPSSEGSESDHLVQWCHGAPGVTLTLAKAAEVFEGEVREEFLRAAADGGEVVWNRGLLKQVGICHGVSGNAYTFLVLYRLTGTGPKHSLAFYLTGLTSLYRRGRCMEVITPTWR
;
A
#
# COMPACT_ATOMS: atom_id res chain seq x y z
N MET A 1 8.85 18.97 -0.44
CA MET A 1 10.30 19.24 -0.33
C MET A 1 11.00 18.37 -1.36
N HIS A 2 11.82 18.94 -2.24
CA HIS A 2 12.66 18.17 -3.16
C HIS A 2 14.07 18.17 -2.58
N ILE A 3 14.46 17.05 -1.96
CA ILE A 3 15.81 16.83 -1.47
C ILE A 3 16.56 16.08 -2.56
N LYS A 4 17.66 16.66 -3.06
CA LYS A 4 18.52 16.01 -4.04
C LYS A 4 19.56 15.17 -3.29
N LEU A 5 19.44 13.86 -3.39
CA LEU A 5 20.38 12.91 -2.79
C LEU A 5 21.69 12.87 -3.58
N LYS A 6 22.81 12.65 -2.88
CA LYS A 6 24.10 12.35 -3.51
C LYS A 6 24.09 10.93 -4.09
N PRO A 7 25.01 10.63 -5.02
CA PRO A 7 25.06 9.30 -5.64
C PRO A 7 25.22 8.13 -4.64
N ASP A 8 26.04 8.29 -3.61
CA ASP A 8 26.22 7.31 -2.54
C ASP A 8 24.95 7.14 -1.69
N GLU A 9 24.29 8.24 -1.35
CA GLU A 9 23.02 8.23 -0.60
C GLU A 9 21.89 7.53 -1.40
N LEU A 10 21.88 7.66 -2.74
CA LEU A 10 20.92 6.94 -3.59
C LEU A 10 21.12 5.43 -3.54
N VAL A 11 22.37 4.97 -3.52
CA VAL A 11 22.70 3.54 -3.42
C VAL A 11 22.22 2.97 -2.08
N ASP A 12 22.42 3.70 -0.98
CA ASP A 12 21.98 3.26 0.36
C ASP A 12 20.44 3.23 0.47
N VAL A 13 19.76 4.22 -0.09
CA VAL A 13 18.28 4.27 -0.12
C VAL A 13 17.73 3.13 -0.99
N GLU A 14 18.27 2.92 -2.19
CA GLU A 14 17.88 1.81 -3.08
C GLU A 14 18.07 0.46 -2.39
N GLY A 15 19.24 0.24 -1.77
CA GLY A 15 19.55 -0.98 -1.04
C GLY A 15 18.58 -1.24 0.13
N THR A 16 18.24 -0.19 0.88
CA THR A 16 17.28 -0.28 1.98
C THR A 16 15.88 -0.64 1.50
N LEU A 17 15.40 -0.01 0.42
CA LEU A 17 14.08 -0.30 -0.13
C LEU A 17 14.02 -1.73 -0.70
N ARG A 18 15.07 -2.18 -1.40
CA ARG A 18 15.18 -3.56 -1.87
C ARG A 18 15.20 -4.57 -0.72
N TYR A 19 15.89 -4.25 0.37
CA TYR A 19 15.87 -5.06 1.58
C TYR A 19 14.45 -5.21 2.11
N MET A 20 13.68 -4.12 2.22
CA MET A 20 12.29 -4.18 2.66
C MET A 20 11.42 -5.02 1.73
N VAL A 21 11.53 -4.83 0.40
CA VAL A 21 10.78 -5.61 -0.61
C VAL A 21 11.10 -7.10 -0.52
N LYS A 22 12.38 -7.46 -0.35
CA LYS A 22 12.82 -8.85 -0.25
C LYS A 22 12.33 -9.56 1.02
N ASN A 23 12.21 -8.83 2.13
CA ASN A 23 11.86 -9.39 3.44
C ASN A 23 10.37 -9.21 3.80
N ARG A 24 9.50 -8.95 2.81
CA ARG A 24 8.05 -8.95 3.02
C ARG A 24 7.54 -10.34 3.39
N TYR A 25 6.39 -10.40 4.06
CA TYR A 25 5.73 -11.67 4.38
C TYR A 25 5.31 -12.42 3.10
N PRO A 26 5.07 -13.74 3.18
CA PRO A 26 4.53 -14.52 2.06
C PRO A 26 3.21 -13.97 1.49
N SER A 27 2.43 -13.24 2.30
CA SER A 27 1.20 -12.56 1.85
C SER A 27 1.44 -11.33 0.96
N GLY A 28 2.68 -10.85 0.86
CA GLY A 28 3.05 -9.58 0.25
C GLY A 28 3.02 -8.37 1.19
N ASN A 29 2.50 -8.51 2.42
CA ASN A 29 2.49 -7.44 3.42
C ASN A 29 3.87 -7.25 4.07
N TYR A 30 4.07 -6.13 4.77
CA TYR A 30 5.37 -5.78 5.38
C TYR A 30 5.32 -5.90 6.91
N PRO A 31 6.43 -6.35 7.54
CA PRO A 31 6.53 -6.42 8.99
C PRO A 31 6.52 -5.02 9.63
N SER A 32 5.99 -4.92 10.84
CA SER A 32 5.98 -3.68 11.63
C SER A 32 7.37 -3.28 12.14
N SER A 33 8.25 -4.26 12.28
CA SER A 33 9.61 -4.15 12.79
C SER A 33 10.39 -5.40 12.39
N GLU A 34 11.72 -5.32 12.38
CA GLU A 34 12.57 -6.50 12.13
C GLU A 34 12.26 -7.64 13.10
N GLY A 35 12.22 -8.87 12.57
CA GLY A 35 11.90 -10.08 13.31
C GLY A 35 10.43 -10.23 13.74
N SER A 36 9.55 -9.30 13.37
CA SER A 36 8.11 -9.50 13.59
C SER A 36 7.60 -10.63 12.71
N GLU A 37 6.94 -11.61 13.32
CA GLU A 37 6.31 -12.73 12.62
C GLU A 37 4.80 -12.50 12.43
N SER A 38 4.26 -11.38 12.92
CA SER A 38 2.84 -11.12 12.95
C SER A 38 2.36 -10.33 11.74
N ASP A 39 1.78 -11.03 10.78
CA ASP A 39 1.22 -10.45 9.56
C ASP A 39 -0.27 -10.12 9.71
N HIS A 40 -0.60 -9.08 10.51
CA HIS A 40 -1.99 -8.65 10.70
C HIS A 40 -2.22 -7.15 10.47
N LEU A 41 -1.17 -6.33 10.45
CA LEU A 41 -1.28 -4.88 10.31
C LEU A 41 -1.26 -4.49 8.83
N VAL A 42 -2.38 -3.95 8.35
CA VAL A 42 -2.53 -3.38 7.00
C VAL A 42 -2.94 -1.93 7.15
N GLN A 43 -2.02 -1.10 7.64
CA GLN A 43 -2.25 0.29 8.05
C GLN A 43 -1.21 1.22 7.42
N TRP A 44 -1.48 2.53 7.36
CA TRP A 44 -0.46 3.49 6.89
C TRP A 44 0.76 3.50 7.81
N CYS A 45 0.56 3.45 9.13
CA CYS A 45 1.68 3.42 10.08
C CYS A 45 2.49 2.11 10.07
N HIS A 46 1.85 0.97 9.79
CA HIS A 46 2.51 -0.34 9.76
C HIS A 46 1.88 -1.25 8.70
N GLY A 47 2.70 -1.70 7.75
CA GLY A 47 2.31 -2.63 6.69
C GLY A 47 2.26 -2.01 5.29
N ALA A 48 1.64 -2.74 4.38
CA ALA A 48 1.62 -2.45 2.95
C ALA A 48 1.15 -1.04 2.58
N PRO A 49 0.10 -0.44 3.18
CA PRO A 49 -0.34 0.90 2.77
C PRO A 49 0.77 1.94 2.84
N GLY A 50 1.52 2.02 3.94
CA GLY A 50 2.60 2.98 4.08
C GLY A 50 3.79 2.69 3.18
N VAL A 51 4.19 1.42 3.09
CA VAL A 51 5.33 1.03 2.25
C VAL A 51 5.04 1.25 0.77
N THR A 52 3.82 1.00 0.29
CA THR A 52 3.42 1.26 -1.10
C THR A 52 3.56 2.73 -1.47
N LEU A 53 3.20 3.66 -0.59
CA LEU A 53 3.40 5.09 -0.84
C LEU A 53 4.88 5.43 -1.05
N THR A 54 5.76 4.84 -0.24
CA THR A 54 7.21 5.01 -0.36
C THR A 54 7.75 4.41 -1.65
N LEU A 55 7.34 3.18 -2.00
CA LEU A 55 7.78 2.50 -3.22
C LEU A 55 7.26 3.19 -4.49
N ALA A 56 6.04 3.70 -4.46
CA ALA A 56 5.51 4.52 -5.55
C ALA A 56 6.36 5.78 -5.74
N LYS A 57 6.80 6.43 -4.64
CA LYS A 57 7.71 7.57 -4.75
C LYS A 57 9.09 7.16 -5.28
N ALA A 58 9.61 6.00 -4.89
CA ALA A 58 10.86 5.48 -5.41
C ALA A 58 10.78 5.25 -6.93
N ALA A 59 9.68 4.69 -7.43
CA ALA A 59 9.45 4.50 -8.86
C ALA A 59 9.32 5.82 -9.68
N GLU A 60 9.10 6.96 -9.04
CA GLU A 60 9.17 8.27 -9.69
C GLU A 60 10.61 8.84 -9.73
N VAL A 61 11.49 8.37 -8.84
CA VAL A 61 12.85 8.91 -8.65
C VAL A 61 13.89 8.07 -9.36
N PHE A 62 13.77 6.75 -9.28
CA PHE A 62 14.65 5.80 -9.97
C PHE A 62 14.18 5.56 -11.41
N GLU A 63 15.09 5.11 -12.26
CA GLU A 63 14.84 4.89 -13.69
C GLU A 63 15.16 3.42 -14.08
N GLY A 64 14.83 3.04 -15.31
CA GLY A 64 15.17 1.73 -15.87
C GLY A 64 14.59 0.55 -15.07
N GLU A 65 15.40 -0.49 -14.87
CA GLU A 65 14.96 -1.72 -14.19
C GLU A 65 14.59 -1.50 -12.73
N VAL A 66 15.29 -0.59 -12.04
CA VAL A 66 15.04 -0.24 -10.64
C VAL A 66 13.63 0.37 -10.48
N ARG A 67 13.25 1.23 -11.43
CA ARG A 67 11.88 1.77 -11.51
C ARG A 67 10.85 0.66 -11.61
N GLU A 68 11.03 -0.26 -12.55
CA GLU A 68 10.06 -1.35 -12.79
C GLU A 68 9.98 -2.33 -11.62
N GLU A 69 11.07 -2.52 -10.88
CA GLU A 69 11.08 -3.27 -9.63
C GLU A 69 10.21 -2.60 -8.56
N PHE A 70 10.43 -1.31 -8.26
CA PHE A 70 9.65 -0.60 -7.26
C PHE A 70 8.19 -0.39 -7.67
N LEU A 71 7.93 -0.20 -8.97
CA LEU A 71 6.57 -0.11 -9.49
C LEU A 71 5.79 -1.41 -9.28
N ARG A 72 6.40 -2.57 -9.58
CA ARG A 72 5.79 -3.88 -9.33
C ARG A 72 5.58 -4.12 -7.83
N ALA A 73 6.57 -3.81 -7.00
CA ALA A 73 6.44 -3.97 -5.56
C ALA A 73 5.35 -3.08 -4.95
N ALA A 74 5.16 -1.86 -5.48
CA ALA A 74 4.06 -0.98 -5.10
C ALA A 74 2.70 -1.54 -5.55
N ALA A 75 2.60 -2.09 -6.76
CA ALA A 75 1.38 -2.74 -7.25
C ALA A 75 1.00 -3.95 -6.39
N ASP A 76 1.95 -4.81 -6.03
CA ASP A 76 1.75 -5.93 -5.11
C ASP A 76 1.23 -5.46 -3.75
N GLY A 77 1.77 -4.35 -3.22
CA GLY A 77 1.26 -3.74 -2.00
C GLY A 77 -0.18 -3.23 -2.15
N GLY A 78 -0.55 -2.72 -3.33
CA GLY A 78 -1.93 -2.40 -3.68
C GLY A 78 -2.88 -3.60 -3.58
N GLU A 79 -2.46 -4.77 -4.06
CA GLU A 79 -3.22 -6.03 -3.95
C GLU A 79 -3.43 -6.45 -2.49
N VAL A 80 -2.41 -6.29 -1.63
CA VAL A 80 -2.57 -6.53 -0.18
C VAL A 80 -3.65 -5.63 0.41
N VAL A 81 -3.60 -4.33 0.09
CA VAL A 81 -4.58 -3.36 0.60
C VAL A 81 -5.98 -3.64 0.07
N TRP A 82 -6.11 -4.07 -1.19
CA TRP A 82 -7.39 -4.46 -1.77
C TRP A 82 -8.02 -5.63 -1.01
N ASN A 83 -7.24 -6.67 -0.74
CA ASN A 83 -7.75 -7.88 -0.11
C ASN A 83 -7.96 -7.76 1.40
N ARG A 84 -7.16 -6.92 2.10
CA ARG A 84 -7.08 -6.92 3.57
C ARG A 84 -7.20 -5.54 4.22
N GLY A 85 -7.21 -4.46 3.44
CA GLY A 85 -7.13 -3.09 3.94
C GLY A 85 -8.46 -2.44 4.32
N LEU A 86 -9.58 -3.16 4.24
CA LEU A 86 -10.90 -2.64 4.65
C LEU A 86 -11.05 -2.68 6.17
N LEU A 87 -10.37 -1.75 6.85
CA LEU A 87 -10.32 -1.70 8.30
C LEU A 87 -11.62 -1.22 8.94
N LYS A 88 -11.80 -1.53 10.23
CA LYS A 88 -12.97 -1.09 11.00
C LYS A 88 -12.90 0.38 11.42
N GLN A 89 -11.76 1.02 11.23
CA GLN A 89 -11.48 2.40 11.61
C GLN A 89 -11.50 3.31 10.37
N VAL A 90 -11.94 4.56 10.55
CA VAL A 90 -11.99 5.58 9.48
C VAL A 90 -10.74 6.47 9.41
N GLY A 91 -9.81 6.34 10.34
CA GLY A 91 -8.66 7.25 10.44
C GLY A 91 -7.69 7.16 9.26
N ILE A 92 -6.76 8.12 9.19
CA ILE A 92 -5.66 8.14 8.22
C ILE A 92 -4.51 7.23 8.66
N CYS A 93 -4.17 7.21 9.96
CA CYS A 93 -3.05 6.41 10.50
C CYS A 93 -3.25 4.89 10.31
N HIS A 94 -4.43 4.40 10.68
CA HIS A 94 -4.73 2.97 10.73
C HIS A 94 -6.21 2.71 10.43
N GLY A 95 -6.70 3.30 9.33
CA GLY A 95 -8.09 3.17 8.91
C GLY A 95 -8.26 3.18 7.40
N VAL A 96 -9.49 2.97 6.96
CA VAL A 96 -9.84 2.84 5.53
C VAL A 96 -9.49 4.11 4.75
N SER A 97 -9.61 5.30 5.35
CA SER A 97 -9.26 6.56 4.69
C SER A 97 -7.78 6.62 4.34
N GLY A 98 -6.90 6.21 5.26
CA GLY A 98 -5.47 6.14 5.01
C GLY A 98 -5.14 5.10 3.96
N ASN A 99 -5.74 3.92 4.07
CA ASN A 99 -5.51 2.83 3.12
C ASN A 99 -5.94 3.18 1.70
N ALA A 100 -6.99 4.00 1.53
CA ALA A 100 -7.44 4.47 0.22
C ALA A 100 -6.38 5.32 -0.53
N TYR A 101 -5.45 5.98 0.17
CA TYR A 101 -4.36 6.71 -0.49
C TYR A 101 -3.43 5.79 -1.28
N THR A 102 -3.34 4.50 -0.93
CA THR A 102 -2.61 3.48 -1.69
C THR A 102 -3.09 3.44 -3.15
N PHE A 103 -4.40 3.42 -3.36
CA PHE A 103 -4.95 3.37 -4.71
C PHE A 103 -4.83 4.72 -5.42
N LEU A 104 -4.89 5.84 -4.69
CA LEU A 104 -4.68 7.16 -5.28
C LEU A 104 -3.25 7.34 -5.80
N VAL A 105 -2.24 6.89 -5.04
CA VAL A 105 -0.84 7.00 -5.48
C VAL A 105 -0.55 6.08 -6.65
N LEU A 106 -1.06 4.84 -6.63
CA LEU A 106 -0.92 3.91 -7.76
C LEU A 106 -1.59 4.47 -9.02
N TYR A 107 -2.79 5.03 -8.90
CA TYR A 107 -3.48 5.68 -10.02
C TYR A 107 -2.65 6.82 -10.63
N ARG A 108 -2.05 7.68 -9.79
CA ARG A 108 -1.17 8.76 -10.27
C ARG A 108 0.06 8.23 -11.00
N LEU A 109 0.61 7.13 -10.52
CA LEU A 109 1.85 6.55 -11.04
C LEU A 109 1.65 5.79 -12.36
N THR A 110 0.52 5.10 -12.53
CA THR A 110 0.27 4.23 -13.70
C THR A 110 -0.75 4.79 -14.68
N GLY A 111 -1.56 5.77 -14.29
CA GLY A 111 -2.72 6.23 -15.06
C GLY A 111 -3.85 5.20 -15.15
N THR A 112 -3.68 3.99 -14.59
CA THR A 112 -4.69 2.93 -14.62
C THR A 112 -5.52 2.93 -13.33
N GLY A 113 -6.75 3.44 -13.43
CA GLY A 113 -7.85 3.20 -12.49
C GLY A 113 -8.05 4.17 -11.30
N PRO A 114 -9.02 5.11 -11.37
CA PRO A 114 -9.57 5.81 -10.20
C PRO A 114 -10.80 5.10 -9.59
N LYS A 115 -11.34 4.06 -10.25
CA LYS A 115 -12.55 3.35 -9.83
C LYS A 115 -12.35 2.57 -8.53
N HIS A 116 -11.11 2.18 -8.21
CA HIS A 116 -10.78 1.32 -7.07
C HIS A 116 -10.72 2.13 -5.77
N SER A 117 -10.16 3.34 -5.77
CA SER A 117 -10.02 4.19 -4.57
C SER A 117 -11.36 4.62 -3.99
N LEU A 118 -12.28 5.09 -4.84
CA LEU A 118 -13.61 5.53 -4.41
C LEU A 118 -14.49 4.32 -4.03
N ALA A 119 -14.46 3.23 -4.81
CA ALA A 119 -15.21 2.02 -4.47
C ALA A 119 -14.73 1.39 -3.16
N PHE A 120 -13.42 1.35 -2.92
CA PHE A 120 -12.83 0.86 -1.67
C PHE A 120 -13.25 1.72 -0.47
N TYR A 121 -13.14 3.04 -0.61
CA TYR A 121 -13.54 3.99 0.43
C TYR A 121 -15.06 3.94 0.73
N LEU A 122 -15.90 3.95 -0.31
CA LEU A 122 -17.36 3.87 -0.16
C LEU A 122 -17.81 2.53 0.41
N THR A 123 -17.18 1.42 0.02
CA THR A 123 -17.44 0.09 0.62
C THR A 123 -17.09 0.10 2.12
N GLY A 124 -16.01 0.77 2.50
CA GLY A 124 -15.64 0.93 3.91
C GLY A 124 -16.66 1.74 4.70
N LEU A 125 -17.05 2.91 4.19
CA LEU A 125 -18.04 3.75 4.85
C LEU A 125 -19.41 3.07 4.96
N THR A 126 -19.86 2.39 3.91
CA THR A 126 -21.15 1.66 3.94
C THR A 126 -21.11 0.44 4.86
N SER A 127 -20.00 -0.30 4.92
CA SER A 127 -19.80 -1.40 5.87
C SER A 127 -19.83 -0.91 7.33
N LEU A 128 -19.22 0.24 7.61
CA LEU A 128 -19.25 0.85 8.93
C LEU A 128 -20.63 1.38 9.31
N TYR A 129 -21.33 1.99 8.35
CA TYR A 129 -22.69 2.49 8.55
C TYR A 129 -23.72 1.36 8.72
N ARG A 130 -23.51 0.20 8.08
CA ARG A 130 -24.43 -0.95 8.15
C ARG A 130 -24.28 -1.83 9.40
N ARG A 131 -23.34 -1.57 10.31
CA ARG A 131 -23.18 -2.32 11.58
C ARG A 131 -24.31 -2.15 12.63
N GLY A 132 -25.51 -1.78 12.19
CA GLY A 132 -26.76 -2.18 12.87
C GLY A 132 -27.30 -3.55 12.44
N ARG A 133 -26.78 -4.16 11.36
CA ARG A 133 -27.11 -5.52 10.91
C ARG A 133 -25.88 -6.19 10.30
N CYS A 134 -25.63 -7.43 10.73
CA CYS A 134 -24.57 -8.31 10.23
C CYS A 134 -24.57 -8.34 8.69
N MET A 135 -23.40 -8.30 8.03
CA MET A 135 -23.38 -8.55 6.60
C MET A 135 -22.11 -9.22 6.12
N GLU A 136 -22.35 -10.15 5.21
CA GLU A 136 -21.44 -10.93 4.39
C GLU A 136 -20.50 -10.03 3.58
N VAL A 137 -19.25 -10.47 3.48
CA VAL A 137 -18.21 -9.82 2.69
C VAL A 137 -18.57 -9.98 1.21
N ILE A 138 -18.99 -8.89 0.56
CA ILE A 138 -19.05 -8.85 -0.90
C ILE A 138 -17.61 -8.75 -1.38
N THR A 139 -16.99 -9.87 -1.73
CA THR A 139 -15.75 -9.89 -2.50
C THR A 139 -16.08 -9.53 -3.95
N PRO A 140 -15.60 -8.41 -4.50
CA PRO A 140 -15.73 -8.16 -5.92
C PRO A 140 -14.70 -9.03 -6.63
N THR A 141 -15.14 -10.16 -7.20
CA THR A 141 -14.34 -10.90 -8.19
C THR A 141 -14.35 -10.13 -9.50
N TRP A 142 -13.19 -9.93 -10.12
CA TRP A 142 -13.10 -9.36 -11.48
C TRP A 142 -12.43 -10.35 -12.44
N ARG A 143 -13.10 -10.55 -13.57
CA ARG A 143 -12.47 -10.84 -14.87
C ARG A 143 -12.18 -9.52 -15.56
#